data_AF-A0A2J7Z0Y3-F1
#
_entry.id   AF-A0A2J7Z0Y3-F1
#
_cell.length_a   1.000
_cell.length_b   1.000
_cell.length_c   1.000
_cell.angle_alpha   90.00
_cell.angle_beta   90.00
_cell.angle_gamma   90.00
#
_symmetry.space_group_name_H-M   'P 1'
#
loop_
_entity.id
_entity.type
_entity.pdbx_description
1 polymer ?
#
loop_
_entity_poly.entity_id
_entity_poly.type
_entity_poly.pdbx_seq_one_letter_code
_entity_poly.pdbx_strand_id
1 'polypeptide(L)' 'VKAAMNAERNPVTRQQLQVRQQAIKLTANSMYGCLGFGASRFYAQPLAELITAQGRSILSSTVELVQGAIGAE' A
#
# COMPACT_ATOMS: atom_id res chain seq x y z
N VAL A 1 9.80 -1.64 11.80
CA VAL A 1 10.34 -2.83 11.06
C VAL A 1 11.25 -2.42 9.90
N LYS A 2 10.78 -1.63 8.91
CA LYS A 2 11.63 -1.20 7.78
C LYS A 2 12.90 -0.43 8.20
N ALA A 3 12.79 0.51 9.15
CA ALA A 3 13.96 1.24 9.65
C ALA A 3 15.02 0.30 10.26
N ALA A 4 14.60 -0.62 11.13
CA ALA A 4 15.47 -1.65 11.69
C ALA A 4 16.06 -2.57 10.61
N MET A 5 15.27 -2.98 9.62
CA MET A 5 15.73 -3.80 8.49
C MET A 5 16.81 -3.09 7.66
N ASN A 6 16.70 -1.77 7.48
CA ASN A 6 17.67 -0.98 6.71
C ASN A 6 18.98 -0.76 7.47
N ALA A 7 18.92 -0.71 8.81
CA ALA A 7 20.11 -0.59 9.66
C ALA A 7 20.80 -1.95 9.93
N GLU A 8 20.09 -3.06 9.71
CA GLU A 8 20.57 -4.41 10.00
C GLU A 8 21.61 -4.88 8.96
N ARG A 9 22.75 -5.36 9.48
CA ARG A 9 23.88 -5.86 8.67
C ARG A 9 23.92 -7.39 8.63
N ASN A 10 23.38 -8.06 9.65
CA ASN A 10 23.32 -9.52 9.66
C ASN A 10 22.27 -9.98 8.61
N PRO A 11 22.67 -10.80 7.62
CA PRO A 11 21.77 -11.21 6.54
C PRO A 11 20.56 -12.04 7.04
N VAL A 12 20.77 -12.88 8.07
CA VAL A 12 19.70 -13.72 8.64
C VAL A 12 18.66 -12.86 9.34
N THR A 13 19.09 -11.97 10.23
CA THR A 13 18.19 -11.06 10.94
C THR A 13 17.48 -10.11 9.97
N ARG A 14 18.19 -9.61 8.95
CA ARG A 14 17.60 -8.78 7.90
C ARG A 14 16.50 -9.52 7.14
N GLN A 15 16.71 -10.79 6.81
CA GLN A 15 15.69 -11.62 6.16
C GLN A 15 14.45 -11.81 7.06
N GLN A 16 14.63 -12.07 8.35
CA GLN A 16 13.51 -12.15 9.29
C GLN A 16 12.71 -10.85 9.37
N LEU A 17 13.40 -9.70 9.41
CA LEU A 17 12.77 -8.38 9.37
C LEU A 17 12.04 -8.13 8.04
N GLN A 18 12.57 -8.64 6.94
CA GLN A 18 11.90 -8.60 5.63
C GLN A 18 10.60 -9.41 5.62
N VAL A 19 10.61 -10.63 6.15
CA VAL A 19 9.39 -11.45 6.29
C VAL A 19 8.37 -10.72 7.15
N ARG A 20 8.81 -10.16 8.28
CA ARG A 20 7.92 -9.40 9.18
C ARG A 20 7.29 -8.19 8.50
N GLN A 21 8.04 -7.40 7.74
CA GLN A 21 7.46 -6.25 7.04
C GLN A 21 6.53 -6.68 5.89
N GLN A 22 6.82 -7.79 5.20
CA GLN A 22 5.94 -8.35 4.18
C GLN A 22 4.60 -8.80 4.78
N ALA A 23 4.64 -9.49 5.92
CA ALA A 23 3.43 -9.89 6.64
C ALA A 23 2.57 -8.67 7.00
N ILE A 24 3.17 -7.62 7.56
CA ILE A 24 2.46 -6.37 7.90
C ILE A 24 1.85 -5.73 6.64
N LYS A 25 2.60 -5.65 5.54
CA LYS A 25 2.11 -5.10 4.26
C LYS A 25 0.91 -5.91 3.75
N LEU A 26 1.01 -7.24 3.78
CA LEU A 26 -0.07 -8.11 3.32
C LEU A 26 -1.32 -7.92 4.17
N THR A 27 -1.19 -7.93 5.50
CA THR A 27 -2.31 -7.68 6.42
C THR A 27 -2.97 -6.33 6.12
N ALA A 28 -2.19 -5.26 5.94
CA ALA A 28 -2.72 -3.94 5.62
C ALA A 28 -3.48 -3.92 4.29
N ASN A 29 -2.94 -4.55 3.25
CA ASN A 29 -3.60 -4.66 1.96
C ASN A 29 -4.90 -5.50 2.05
N SER A 30 -4.90 -6.56 2.86
CA SER A 30 -6.08 -7.39 3.09
C SER A 30 -7.19 -6.64 3.80
N MET A 31 -6.89 -5.68 4.68
CA MET A 31 -7.93 -4.87 5.35
C MET A 31 -8.79 -4.10 4.34
N TYR A 32 -8.19 -3.53 3.28
CA TYR A 32 -8.96 -2.92 2.19
C TYR A 32 -9.86 -3.95 1.50
N GLY A 33 -9.33 -5.15 1.18
CA GLY A 33 -10.11 -6.22 0.58
C GLY A 33 -11.30 -6.67 1.43
N CYS A 34 -11.16 -6.65 2.76
CA CYS A 34 -12.25 -6.96 3.69
C CYS A 34 -13.44 -6.00 3.60
N LEU A 35 -13.26 -4.77 3.12
CA LEU A 35 -14.35 -3.80 2.95
C LEU A 35 -15.24 -4.15 1.74
N GLY A 36 -14.69 -4.82 0.73
CA GLY A 36 -15.42 -5.24 -0.48
C GLY A 36 -15.98 -6.67 -0.43
N PHE A 37 -15.63 -7.46 0.60
CA PHE A 37 -16.07 -8.84 0.72
C PHE A 37 -17.34 -8.96 1.54
N GLY A 38 -18.47 -9.35 0.93
CA GLY A 38 -19.79 -9.36 1.56
C GLY A 38 -19.93 -10.23 2.81
N ALA A 39 -19.14 -11.30 2.96
CA ALA A 39 -19.15 -12.14 4.18
C ALA A 39 -18.15 -11.69 5.25
N SER A 40 -17.44 -10.57 5.03
CA SER A 40 -16.59 -9.94 6.04
C SER A 40 -17.45 -9.31 7.14
N ARG A 41 -17.05 -9.48 8.41
CA ARG A 41 -17.63 -8.72 9.53
C ARG A 41 -17.48 -7.21 9.36
N PHE A 42 -16.50 -6.77 8.57
CA PHE A 42 -16.21 -5.37 8.29
C PHE A 42 -16.59 -4.97 6.85
N TYR A 43 -17.54 -5.67 6.22
CA TYR A 43 -18.02 -5.29 4.89
C TYR A 43 -18.58 -3.86 4.89
N ALA A 44 -18.06 -3.03 3.99
CA ALA A 44 -18.42 -1.63 3.82
C ALA A 44 -18.06 -1.15 2.41
N GLN A 45 -18.85 -1.56 1.41
CA GLN A 45 -18.59 -1.28 0.00
C GLN A 45 -18.37 0.22 -0.32
N PRO A 46 -19.15 1.19 0.23
CA PRO A 46 -18.92 2.60 -0.06
C PRO A 46 -17.52 3.10 0.36
N LEU A 47 -16.96 2.52 1.42
CA LEU A 47 -15.59 2.85 1.86
C LEU A 47 -14.55 2.27 0.90
N ALA A 48 -14.75 1.04 0.41
CA ALA A 48 -13.88 0.44 -0.60
C ALA A 48 -13.87 1.26 -1.91
N GLU A 49 -15.04 1.73 -2.34
CA GLU A 49 -15.19 2.59 -3.52
C GLU A 49 -14.50 3.94 -3.33
N LEU A 50 -14.68 4.60 -2.18
CA LEU A 50 -14.02 5.86 -1.85
C LEU A 50 -12.50 5.73 -1.86
N ILE A 51 -11.95 4.69 -1.21
CA ILE A 51 -10.50 4.42 -1.20
C ILE A 51 -9.99 4.26 -2.63
N THR A 52 -10.71 3.52 -3.47
CA THR A 52 -10.33 3.29 -4.87
C THR A 52 -10.38 4.57 -5.69
N ALA A 53 -11.42 5.38 -5.52
CA ALA A 53 -11.57 6.66 -6.21
C ALA A 53 -10.42 7.62 -5.85
N GLN A 54 -10.10 7.73 -4.56
CA GLN A 54 -9.01 8.57 -4.09
C GLN A 54 -7.64 8.06 -4.57
N GLY A 55 -7.43 6.74 -4.60
CA GLY A 55 -6.24 6.13 -5.18
C GLY A 55 -6.05 6.49 -6.66
N ARG A 56 -7.12 6.41 -7.47
CA ARG A 56 -7.07 6.84 -8.88
C ARG A 56 -6.76 8.33 -9.02
N SER A 57 -7.44 9.18 -8.25
CA SER A 57 -7.21 10.63 -8.28
C SER A 57 -5.75 10.98 -7.98
N ILE A 58 -5.16 10.41 -6.91
CA ILE A 58 -3.76 10.64 -6.56
C ILE A 58 -2.81 10.21 -7.68
N LEU A 59 -3.04 9.05 -8.29
CA LEU A 59 -2.20 8.55 -9.38
C LEU A 59 -2.30 9.45 -10.62
N SER A 60 -3.52 9.83 -11.03
CA SER A 60 -3.75 10.74 -12.16
C SER A 60 -3.07 12.10 -11.91
N SER A 61 -3.29 12.72 -10.75
CA SER A 61 -2.65 13.99 -10.41
C SER A 61 -1.12 13.89 -10.35
N THR A 62 -0.57 12.74 -9.95
CA THR A 62 0.89 12.51 -9.97
C THR A 62 1.42 12.46 -11.41
N VAL A 63 0.70 11.79 -12.31
CA VAL A 63 1.07 11.74 -13.74
C VAL A 63 1.04 13.13 -14.35
N GLU A 64 -0.05 13.89 -14.13
CA GLU A 64 -0.20 15.27 -14.61
C GLU A 64 0.93 16.18 -14.10
N LEU A 65 1.24 16.10 -12.80
CA LEU A 65 2.31 16.88 -12.18
C LEU A 65 3.67 16.55 -12.77
N VAL A 66 3.95 15.26 -12.99
CA VAL A 66 5.21 14.82 -13.57
C VAL A 66 5.30 15.30 -15.03
N GLN A 67 4.30 15.02 -15.88
CA GLN A 67 4.30 15.46 -17.28
C GLN A 67 4.45 16.99 -17.42
N GLY A 68 3.73 17.76 -16.61
CA GLY A 68 3.85 19.22 -16.59
C GLY A 68 5.20 19.73 -16.09
N ALA A 69 5.88 19.00 -15.19
CA ALA A 69 7.18 19.39 -14.64
C ALA A 69 8.37 19.02 -15.55
N ILE A 70 8.32 17.88 -16.25
CA ILE A 70 9.40 17.42 -17.13
C ILE A 70 9.17 17.71 -18.62
N GLY A 71 8.03 18.29 -19.02
CA GLY A 71 7.75 18.65 -20.42
C GLY A 71 7.74 17.43 -21.36
N ALA A 72 7.54 16.24 -20.80
CA ALA A 72 7.42 15.01 -21.56
C ALA A 72 5.96 14.87 -22.01
N GLU A 73 5.65 15.46 -23.17
CA GLU A 73 4.45 15.12 -23.95
C GLU A 73 4.60 13.77 -24.64
#